data_AF-A0A1A7WFB6-F1
#
_entry.id   AF-A0A1A7WFB6-F1
#
_cell.length_a   1.000
_cell.length_b   1.000
_cell.length_c   1.000
_cell.angle_alpha   90.00
_cell.angle_beta   90.00
_cell.angle_gamma   90.00
#
_symmetry.space_group_name_H-M   'P 1'
#
loop_
_entity.id
_entity.type
_entity.pdbx_description
1 polymer ?
#
loop_
_entity_poly.entity_id
_entity_poly.type
_entity_poly.pdbx_seq_one_letter_code
_entity_poly.pdbx_strand_id
1 'polypeptide(L)'
;ILDGGVKITQNRNLSYAPQVNWLDIVKDESAHIEIEGNGPKLPCDKACGDVSCWGPGNNLCQILTKTVCAPQCNGRCFGRNPSECCHNECAGGCMGPLESDCFACKNFNNSGSCVAQCPQTVIYNRNTFKMEPNPNAKYQYGSICVSQCPPNFVVHESSCVSNCPADNTEVEKNGVKRCEPCGGFCPKACEGTGSPNRETVDASNIDSFINCTMIQGSLDFLVTGIKGDSYK
;
A
#
# COMPACT_ATOMS: atom_id res chain seq x y z
N ILE A 1 5.16 -11.52 9.06
CA ILE A 1 3.86 -10.80 9.10
C ILE A 1 4.12 -9.44 9.74
N LEU A 2 3.93 -8.35 9.00
CA LEU A 2 4.32 -7.00 9.43
C LEU A 2 3.27 -6.35 10.35
N ASP A 3 2.00 -6.64 10.09
CA ASP A 3 0.86 -6.19 10.88
C ASP A 3 -0.20 -7.32 10.90
N GLY A 4 -0.95 -7.40 12.00
CA GLY A 4 -1.92 -8.45 12.27
C GLY A 4 -1.35 -9.75 12.85
N GLY A 5 -2.25 -10.59 13.35
CA GLY A 5 -1.96 -11.87 13.99
C GLY A 5 -2.16 -13.09 13.07
N VAL A 6 -2.28 -14.27 13.67
CA VAL A 6 -2.43 -15.55 12.95
C VAL A 6 -3.56 -16.36 13.57
N LYS A 7 -4.51 -16.83 12.76
CA LYS A 7 -5.58 -17.73 13.20
C LYS A 7 -5.60 -18.98 12.32
N ILE A 8 -5.32 -20.14 12.90
CA ILE A 8 -5.31 -21.45 12.24
C ILE A 8 -6.19 -22.39 13.06
N THR A 9 -7.46 -22.53 12.68
CA THR A 9 -8.42 -23.32 13.45
C THR A 9 -9.16 -24.35 12.61
N GLN A 10 -9.50 -25.49 13.21
CA GLN A 10 -10.40 -26.51 12.65
C GLN A 10 -9.90 -27.22 11.38
N ASN A 11 -8.58 -27.28 11.16
CA ASN A 11 -8.01 -27.94 9.97
C ASN A 11 -7.56 -29.37 10.29
N ARG A 12 -8.47 -30.34 10.17
CA ARG A 12 -8.23 -31.75 10.57
C ARG A 12 -7.05 -32.45 9.86
N ASN A 13 -6.67 -31.98 8.67
CA ASN A 13 -5.60 -32.55 7.87
C ASN A 13 -4.30 -31.72 7.90
N LEU A 14 -4.23 -30.68 8.75
CA LEU A 14 -3.06 -29.80 8.84
C LEU A 14 -2.19 -30.17 10.03
N SER A 15 -0.99 -30.72 9.76
CA SER A 15 -0.12 -31.33 10.77
C SER A 15 1.17 -30.55 11.11
N TYR A 16 1.61 -29.64 10.24
CA TYR A 16 2.92 -28.99 10.37
C TYR A 16 2.81 -27.53 10.80
N ALA A 17 2.08 -26.68 10.07
CA ALA A 17 1.92 -25.26 10.41
C ALA A 17 1.53 -24.95 11.89
N PRO A 18 0.70 -25.75 12.59
CA PRO A 18 0.41 -25.52 14.00
C PRO A 18 1.62 -25.58 14.94
N GLN A 19 2.69 -26.28 14.56
CA GLN A 19 3.89 -26.45 15.39
C GLN A 19 4.96 -25.39 15.13
N VAL A 20 4.79 -24.54 14.11
CA VAL A 20 5.71 -23.47 13.73
C VAL A 20 5.83 -22.43 14.84
N ASN A 21 7.03 -21.88 15.03
CA ASN A 21 7.24 -20.77 15.96
C ASN A 21 6.72 -19.46 15.34
N TRP A 22 5.44 -19.16 15.57
CA TRP A 22 4.79 -17.96 15.03
C TRP A 22 5.28 -16.65 15.66
N LEU A 23 5.82 -16.70 16.89
CA LEU A 23 6.44 -15.53 17.54
C LEU A 23 7.69 -15.03 16.80
N ASP A 24 8.37 -15.92 16.06
CA ASP A 24 9.45 -15.52 15.16
C ASP A 24 8.93 -14.80 13.91
N ILE A 25 7.75 -15.18 13.39
CA ILE A 25 7.23 -14.68 12.11
C ILE A 25 6.46 -13.37 12.28
N VAL A 26 5.66 -13.26 13.33
CA VAL A 26 4.84 -12.08 13.61
C VAL A 26 5.72 -10.99 14.23
N LYS A 27 5.67 -9.80 13.64
CA LYS A 27 6.48 -8.66 14.09
C LYS A 27 6.03 -8.20 15.47
N ASP A 28 4.73 -7.98 15.63
CA ASP A 28 4.11 -7.55 16.88
C ASP A 28 3.90 -8.74 17.82
N GLU A 29 4.47 -8.65 19.03
CA GLU A 29 4.36 -9.70 20.05
C GLU A 29 2.98 -9.72 20.73
N SER A 30 2.23 -8.62 20.64
CA SER A 30 0.88 -8.50 21.19
C SER A 30 -0.22 -8.98 20.23
N ALA A 31 0.15 -9.31 19.00
CA ALA A 31 -0.80 -9.77 17.99
C ALA A 31 -1.43 -11.12 18.37
N HIS A 32 -2.73 -11.25 18.13
CA HIS A 32 -3.49 -12.46 18.46
C HIS A 32 -3.04 -13.65 17.62
N ILE A 33 -2.54 -14.70 18.29
CA ILE A 33 -2.16 -15.97 17.65
C ILE A 33 -3.05 -17.08 18.23
N GLU A 34 -3.94 -17.63 17.39
CA GLU A 34 -4.91 -18.66 17.75
C GLU A 34 -4.73 -19.90 16.89
N ILE A 35 -4.36 -21.02 17.51
CA ILE A 35 -4.05 -22.28 16.83
C ILE A 35 -4.76 -23.43 17.54
N GLU A 36 -5.92 -23.86 17.03
CA GLU A 36 -6.78 -24.81 17.73
C GLU A 36 -7.50 -25.79 16.80
N GLY A 37 -7.78 -27.02 17.28
CA GLY A 37 -8.61 -27.98 16.53
C GLY A 37 -8.02 -28.44 15.18
N ASN A 38 -6.69 -28.45 15.05
CA ASN A 38 -6.00 -28.90 13.84
C ASN A 38 -5.63 -30.40 13.91
N GLY A 39 -5.12 -30.92 12.80
CA GLY A 39 -4.68 -32.32 12.68
C GLY A 39 -3.54 -32.69 13.64
N PRO A 40 -3.26 -34.00 13.78
CA PRO A 40 -2.20 -34.47 14.67
C PRO A 40 -0.84 -33.92 14.22
N LYS A 41 -0.01 -33.53 15.19
CA LYS A 41 1.37 -33.08 14.95
C LYS A 41 2.18 -34.25 14.37
N LEU A 42 2.78 -34.03 13.20
CA LEU A 42 3.72 -34.98 12.60
C LEU A 42 5.16 -34.54 12.84
N PRO A 43 6.11 -35.49 12.95
CA PRO A 43 7.51 -35.18 13.17
C PRO A 43 8.13 -34.47 11.95
N CYS A 44 9.03 -33.54 12.24
CA CYS A 44 9.89 -32.91 11.25
C CYS A 44 11.03 -33.84 10.84
N ASP A 45 11.70 -33.49 9.74
CA ASP A 45 12.95 -34.14 9.36
C ASP A 45 14.01 -33.95 10.47
N LYS A 46 14.85 -34.96 10.69
CA LYS A 46 15.93 -34.92 11.69
C LYS A 46 16.92 -33.78 11.43
N ALA A 47 17.06 -33.34 10.17
CA ALA A 47 17.91 -32.22 9.78
C ALA A 47 17.46 -30.89 10.40
N CYS A 48 16.19 -30.75 10.80
CA CYS A 48 15.68 -29.53 11.44
C CYS A 48 16.15 -29.35 12.88
N GLY A 49 16.70 -30.41 13.51
CA GLY A 49 17.08 -30.39 14.93
C GLY A 49 15.89 -30.02 15.82
N ASP A 50 16.09 -29.00 16.66
CA ASP A 50 15.07 -28.49 17.60
C ASP A 50 14.12 -27.46 16.97
N VAL A 51 14.23 -27.21 15.67
CA VAL A 51 13.43 -26.20 14.97
C VAL A 51 12.19 -26.84 14.33
N SER A 52 11.06 -26.15 14.42
CA SER A 52 9.81 -26.55 13.78
C SER A 52 9.92 -26.58 12.24
N CYS A 53 8.97 -27.20 11.57
CA CYS A 53 8.96 -27.34 10.11
C CYS A 53 7.58 -27.08 9.51
N TRP A 54 7.58 -26.79 8.21
CA TRP A 54 6.41 -26.64 7.36
C TRP A 54 5.96 -27.95 6.71
N GLY A 55 6.77 -29.02 6.81
CA GLY A 55 6.49 -30.33 6.25
C GLY A 55 7.59 -31.36 6.57
N PRO A 56 7.49 -32.59 6.03
CA PRO A 56 8.37 -33.71 6.39
C PRO A 56 9.77 -33.63 5.77
N GLY A 57 10.02 -32.77 4.78
CA GLY A 57 11.29 -32.69 4.08
C GLY A 57 12.35 -31.86 4.83
N ASN A 58 13.62 -32.21 4.62
CA ASN A 58 14.77 -31.49 5.21
C ASN A 58 14.89 -30.01 4.79
N ASN A 59 14.29 -29.63 3.66
CA ASN A 59 14.27 -28.26 3.15
C ASN A 59 13.04 -27.46 3.63
N LEU A 60 12.20 -28.08 4.47
CA LEU A 60 10.99 -27.47 5.01
C LEU A 60 11.14 -27.08 6.49
N CYS A 61 12.35 -27.09 7.02
CA CYS A 61 12.63 -26.55 8.34
C CYS A 61 12.31 -25.05 8.38
N GLN A 62 11.75 -24.58 9.48
CA GLN A 62 11.55 -23.15 9.70
C GLN A 62 12.92 -22.49 9.87
N ILE A 63 13.12 -21.37 9.17
CA ILE A 63 14.29 -20.52 9.36
C ILE A 63 13.91 -19.45 10.38
N LEU A 64 14.60 -19.41 11.51
CA LEU A 64 14.38 -18.43 12.56
C LEU A 64 15.16 -17.15 12.25
N THR A 65 14.48 -16.02 12.28
CA THR A 65 15.02 -14.73 11.80
C THR A 65 14.84 -13.59 12.81
N LYS A 66 14.23 -13.85 13.97
CA LYS A 66 13.96 -12.86 15.02
C LYS A 66 14.38 -13.39 16.40
N THR A 67 13.89 -14.57 16.80
CA THR A 67 14.05 -15.06 18.18
C THR A 67 15.46 -15.53 18.51
N VAL A 68 16.26 -15.87 17.50
CA VAL A 68 17.64 -16.35 17.65
C VAL A 68 18.69 -15.28 17.44
N CYS A 69 18.26 -14.05 17.13
CA CYS A 69 19.16 -12.96 16.80
C CYS A 69 19.92 -12.48 18.02
N ALA A 70 21.13 -11.97 17.77
CA ALA A 70 21.89 -11.30 18.80
C ALA A 70 21.15 -10.02 19.26
N PRO A 71 21.24 -9.62 20.55
CA PRO A 71 20.56 -8.41 21.05
C PRO A 71 20.96 -7.10 20.36
N GLN A 72 22.10 -7.10 19.66
CA GLN A 72 22.59 -5.95 18.88
C GLN A 72 21.83 -5.78 17.55
N CYS A 73 21.14 -6.81 17.06
CA CYS A 73 20.37 -6.73 15.83
C CYS A 73 19.05 -5.99 16.08
N ASN A 74 18.83 -4.91 15.33
CA ASN A 74 17.59 -4.15 15.40
C ASN A 74 16.51 -4.75 14.49
N GLY A 75 16.05 -5.95 14.82
CA GLY A 75 14.92 -6.59 14.15
C GLY A 75 15.22 -8.02 13.71
N ARG A 76 15.77 -8.18 12.49
CA ARG A 76 15.95 -9.48 11.85
C ARG A 76 17.43 -9.85 11.70
N CYS A 77 17.70 -11.14 11.60
CA CYS A 77 19.04 -11.67 11.37
C CYS A 77 19.01 -12.86 10.39
N PHE A 78 20.17 -13.15 9.81
CA PHE A 78 20.41 -14.34 8.99
C PHE A 78 21.33 -15.35 9.71
N GLY A 79 21.70 -15.05 10.95
CA GLY A 79 22.51 -15.90 11.82
C GLY A 79 22.50 -15.41 13.27
N ARG A 80 23.26 -16.08 14.14
CA ARG A 80 23.26 -15.82 15.60
C ARG A 80 24.32 -14.81 16.04
N ASN A 81 25.30 -14.52 15.19
CA ASN A 81 26.38 -13.62 15.54
C ASN A 81 25.91 -12.15 15.48
N PRO A 82 26.48 -11.25 16.28
CA PRO A 82 26.18 -9.82 16.21
C PRO A 82 26.50 -9.16 14.85
N SER A 83 27.33 -9.81 14.02
CA SER A 83 27.63 -9.38 12.64
C SER A 83 26.63 -9.87 11.60
N GLU A 84 25.70 -10.75 11.97
CA GLU A 84 24.76 -11.43 11.06
C GLU A 84 23.35 -10.80 11.13
N CYS A 85 23.31 -9.48 11.33
CA CYS A 85 22.07 -8.72 11.33
C CYS A 85 21.64 -8.35 9.91
N CYS A 86 20.34 -8.35 9.67
CA CYS A 86 19.77 -7.86 8.41
C CYS A 86 19.81 -6.34 8.34
N HIS A 87 19.71 -5.82 7.11
CA HIS A 87 19.45 -4.40 6.90
C HIS A 87 18.11 -3.97 7.52
N ASN A 88 18.03 -2.73 8.01
CA ASN A 88 16.83 -2.19 8.69
C ASN A 88 15.59 -2.10 7.78
N GLU A 89 15.80 -2.10 6.46
CA GLU A 89 14.76 -2.09 5.44
C GLU A 89 14.24 -3.50 5.09
N CYS A 90 14.75 -4.56 5.73
CA CYS A 90 14.21 -5.91 5.57
C CYS A 90 12.99 -6.13 6.47
N ALA A 91 11.90 -6.68 5.91
CA ALA A 91 10.65 -6.92 6.63
C ALA A 91 10.65 -8.20 7.48
N GLY A 92 11.15 -9.30 6.92
CA GLY A 92 11.02 -10.65 7.48
C GLY A 92 12.36 -11.29 7.82
N GLY A 93 13.28 -11.31 6.86
CA GLY A 93 14.62 -11.88 7.00
C GLY A 93 15.46 -11.51 5.77
N CYS A 94 16.68 -12.00 5.73
CA CYS A 94 17.64 -11.70 4.67
C CYS A 94 18.61 -12.86 4.46
N MET A 95 19.37 -12.82 3.37
CA MET A 95 20.48 -13.74 3.10
C MET A 95 21.86 -13.12 3.43
N GLY A 96 21.87 -11.83 3.77
CA GLY A 96 23.08 -11.05 4.01
C GLY A 96 22.74 -9.67 4.60
N PRO A 97 23.76 -8.86 4.91
CA PRO A 97 23.59 -7.61 5.63
C PRO A 97 23.11 -6.44 4.75
N LEU A 98 23.10 -6.58 3.42
CA LEU A 98 22.77 -5.50 2.50
C LEU A 98 21.26 -5.37 2.30
N GLU A 99 20.83 -4.18 1.90
CA GLU A 99 19.44 -3.89 1.58
C GLU A 99 18.91 -4.64 0.33
N SER A 100 19.81 -5.19 -0.49
CA SER A 100 19.48 -6.06 -1.62
C SER A 100 19.25 -7.52 -1.22
N ASP A 101 19.68 -7.91 -0.02
CA ASP A 101 19.67 -9.31 0.42
C ASP A 101 18.38 -9.67 1.19
N CYS A 102 17.46 -8.71 1.31
CA CYS A 102 16.19 -8.89 2.00
C CYS A 102 15.28 -9.87 1.24
N PHE A 103 14.59 -10.77 1.95
CA PHE A 103 13.53 -11.58 1.35
C PHE A 103 12.33 -10.74 0.90
N ALA A 104 12.06 -9.65 1.63
CA ALA A 104 11.03 -8.68 1.31
C ALA A 104 11.39 -7.31 1.92
N CYS A 105 11.04 -6.25 1.20
CA CYS A 105 11.25 -4.89 1.68
C CYS A 105 10.18 -4.49 2.68
N LYS A 106 10.61 -3.78 3.72
CA LYS A 106 9.74 -3.20 4.75
C LYS A 106 8.92 -2.04 4.19
N ASN A 107 9.55 -1.21 3.36
CA ASN A 107 8.93 -0.02 2.75
C ASN A 107 8.80 -0.20 1.23
N PHE A 108 9.83 0.14 0.46
CA PHE A 108 9.76 0.09 -1.00
C PHE A 108 10.88 -0.76 -1.61
N ASN A 109 10.56 -1.48 -2.69
CA ASN A 109 11.54 -2.13 -3.54
C ASN A 109 11.90 -1.21 -4.72
N ASN A 110 13.15 -0.76 -4.75
CA ASN A 110 13.73 -0.02 -5.86
C ASN A 110 14.65 -0.91 -6.69
N SER A 111 14.09 -1.61 -7.68
CA SER A 111 14.85 -2.44 -8.61
C SER A 111 15.76 -3.48 -7.93
N GLY A 112 15.29 -4.09 -6.85
CA GLY A 112 16.00 -5.12 -6.08
C GLY A 112 16.57 -4.63 -4.76
N SER A 113 16.73 -3.32 -4.56
CA SER A 113 17.20 -2.72 -3.30
C SER A 113 16.04 -2.23 -2.44
N CYS A 114 16.02 -2.59 -1.17
CA CYS A 114 15.00 -2.12 -0.23
C CYS A 114 15.34 -0.73 0.31
N VAL A 115 14.45 0.24 0.08
CA VAL A 115 14.65 1.64 0.45
C VAL A 115 13.48 2.16 1.27
N ALA A 116 13.76 3.10 2.18
CA ALA A 116 12.75 3.74 3.01
C ALA A 116 11.80 4.62 2.19
N GLN A 117 12.31 5.26 1.13
CA GLN A 117 11.56 6.12 0.22
C GLN A 117 12.08 5.94 -1.21
N CYS A 118 11.18 6.01 -2.19
CA CYS A 118 11.58 6.03 -3.60
C CYS A 118 12.38 7.31 -3.92
N PRO A 119 13.30 7.26 -4.91
CA PRO A 119 14.04 8.43 -5.37
C PRO A 119 13.13 9.63 -5.66
N GLN A 120 13.34 10.72 -4.92
CA GLN A 120 12.50 11.92 -4.99
C GLN A 120 12.50 12.55 -6.40
N THR A 121 11.41 13.24 -6.74
CA THR A 121 11.23 13.90 -8.04
C THR A 121 12.12 15.12 -8.25
N VAL A 122 12.63 15.69 -7.16
CA VAL A 122 13.53 16.84 -7.15
C VAL A 122 14.71 16.56 -6.23
N ILE A 123 15.88 17.11 -6.57
CA ILE A 123 17.13 16.99 -5.79
C ILE A 123 17.74 18.38 -5.57
N TYR A 124 18.39 18.56 -4.43
CA TYR A 124 19.09 19.80 -4.14
C TYR A 124 20.42 19.86 -4.89
N ASN A 125 20.56 20.81 -5.81
CA ASN A 125 21.80 21.09 -6.49
C ASN A 125 22.63 22.09 -5.67
N ARG A 126 23.77 21.62 -5.14
CA ARG A 126 24.68 22.42 -4.31
C ARG A 126 25.38 23.56 -5.06
N ASN A 127 25.52 23.48 -6.39
CA ASN A 127 26.18 24.51 -7.20
C ASN A 127 25.24 25.68 -7.49
N THR A 128 23.96 25.40 -7.72
CA THR A 128 22.94 26.41 -8.02
C THR A 128 22.13 26.84 -6.80
N PHE A 129 22.29 26.12 -5.67
CA PHE A 129 21.53 26.30 -4.42
C PHE A 129 20.02 26.22 -4.62
N LYS A 130 19.57 25.35 -5.54
CA LYS A 130 18.17 25.20 -5.94
C LYS A 130 17.74 23.74 -5.95
N MET A 131 16.43 23.52 -5.85
CA MET A 131 15.83 22.23 -6.14
C MET A 131 15.68 22.07 -7.65
N GLU A 132 16.23 21.00 -8.21
CA GLU A 132 16.20 20.70 -9.64
C GLU A 132 15.56 19.34 -9.89
N PRO A 133 14.94 19.10 -11.06
CA PRO A 133 14.36 17.80 -11.40
C PRO A 133 15.41 16.68 -11.30
N ASN A 134 15.07 15.60 -10.59
CA ASN A 134 15.95 14.46 -10.45
C ASN A 134 15.84 13.53 -11.68
N PRO A 135 16.91 13.29 -12.45
CA PRO A 135 16.87 12.37 -13.59
C PRO A 135 16.60 10.92 -13.17
N ASN A 136 16.91 10.57 -11.92
CA ASN A 136 16.69 9.23 -11.35
C ASN A 136 15.40 9.12 -10.54
N ALA A 137 14.48 10.09 -10.69
CA ALA A 137 13.21 10.10 -9.99
C ALA A 137 12.40 8.82 -10.27
N LYS A 138 11.76 8.30 -9.22
CA LYS A 138 10.78 7.21 -9.34
C LYS A 138 9.57 7.50 -8.46
N TYR A 139 8.43 7.00 -8.90
CA TYR A 139 7.16 7.14 -8.21
C TYR A 139 6.89 5.90 -7.36
N GLN A 140 6.27 6.14 -6.20
CA GLN A 140 5.78 5.08 -5.33
C GLN A 140 4.52 4.46 -5.95
N TYR A 141 4.53 3.16 -6.16
CA TYR A 141 3.36 2.39 -6.57
C TYR A 141 3.22 1.19 -5.64
N GLY A 142 2.30 1.29 -4.67
CA GLY A 142 2.22 0.31 -3.58
C GLY A 142 3.55 0.23 -2.83
N SER A 143 4.19 -0.94 -2.84
CA SER A 143 5.49 -1.20 -2.20
C SER A 143 6.68 -1.25 -3.17
N ILE A 144 6.55 -0.69 -4.37
CA ILE A 144 7.63 -0.66 -5.38
C ILE A 144 7.86 0.75 -5.92
N CYS A 145 9.07 1.00 -6.43
CA CYS A 145 9.45 2.24 -7.09
C CYS A 145 9.45 2.06 -8.62
N VAL A 146 8.61 2.83 -9.33
CA VAL A 146 8.47 2.76 -10.79
C VAL A 146 8.90 4.06 -11.46
N SER A 147 9.52 3.99 -12.63
CA SER A 147 9.90 5.18 -13.41
C SER A 147 8.69 5.87 -14.06
N GLN A 148 7.64 5.10 -14.36
CA GLN A 148 6.39 5.57 -14.93
C GLN A 148 5.23 4.86 -14.22
N CYS A 149 4.15 5.59 -13.96
CA CYS A 149 2.95 4.98 -13.39
C CYS A 149 2.31 4.01 -14.40
N PRO A 150 1.71 2.91 -13.92
CA PRO A 150 0.97 1.99 -14.78
C PRO A 150 -0.20 2.65 -15.51
N PRO A 151 -0.78 2.01 -16.55
CA PRO A 151 -1.97 2.52 -17.21
C PRO A 151 -3.11 2.80 -16.21
N ASN A 152 -3.85 3.89 -16.43
CA ASN A 152 -4.94 4.39 -15.57
C ASN A 152 -4.52 4.96 -14.20
N PHE A 153 -3.22 5.05 -13.91
CA PHE A 153 -2.73 5.78 -12.73
C PHE A 153 -2.23 7.16 -13.13
N VAL A 154 -2.34 8.09 -12.20
CA VAL A 154 -1.90 9.48 -12.33
C VAL A 154 -0.86 9.79 -11.27
N VAL A 155 0.12 10.62 -11.62
CA VAL A 155 1.17 11.04 -10.68
C VAL A 155 0.60 12.11 -9.76
N HIS A 156 0.62 11.88 -8.45
CA HIS A 156 0.40 12.91 -7.45
C HIS A 156 1.63 12.99 -6.53
N GLU A 157 2.28 14.15 -6.52
CA GLU A 157 3.57 14.36 -5.85
C GLU A 157 4.64 13.33 -6.25
N SER A 158 4.96 12.37 -5.37
CA SER A 158 5.93 11.29 -5.60
C SER A 158 5.28 9.91 -5.72
N SER A 159 3.97 9.84 -5.94
CA SER A 159 3.19 8.60 -5.87
C SER A 159 2.26 8.43 -7.07
N CYS A 160 2.00 7.17 -7.43
CA CYS A 160 1.00 6.80 -8.43
C CYS A 160 -0.33 6.55 -7.72
N VAL A 161 -1.32 7.41 -7.97
CA VAL A 161 -2.67 7.32 -7.40
C VAL A 161 -3.68 6.99 -8.48
N SER A 162 -4.79 6.33 -8.12
CA SER A 162 -5.85 6.00 -9.08
C SER A 162 -6.66 7.23 -9.50
N ASN A 163 -6.80 8.19 -8.59
CA ASN A 163 -7.57 9.42 -8.77
C ASN A 163 -6.84 10.57 -8.07
N CYS A 164 -6.96 11.77 -8.63
CA CYS A 164 -6.46 12.95 -7.94
C CYS A 164 -7.25 13.22 -6.65
N PRO A 165 -6.60 13.80 -5.62
CA PRO A 165 -7.29 14.35 -4.46
C PRO A 165 -8.36 15.38 -4.85
N ALA A 166 -9.32 15.63 -3.95
CA ALA A 166 -10.48 16.47 -4.23
C ALA A 166 -10.13 17.94 -4.55
N ASP A 167 -8.95 18.39 -4.15
CA ASP A 167 -8.36 19.72 -4.38
C ASP A 167 -7.42 19.77 -5.60
N ASN A 168 -7.33 18.67 -6.35
CA ASN A 168 -6.52 18.56 -7.56
C ASN A 168 -7.35 18.12 -8.77
N THR A 169 -6.88 18.49 -9.96
CA THR A 169 -7.42 18.01 -11.24
C THR A 169 -6.35 17.24 -12.00
N GLU A 170 -6.77 16.25 -12.78
CA GLU A 170 -5.89 15.54 -13.70
C GLU A 170 -5.54 16.46 -14.89
N VAL A 171 -4.25 16.61 -15.14
CA VAL A 171 -3.71 17.32 -16.29
C VAL A 171 -2.64 16.47 -16.97
N GLU A 172 -2.56 16.56 -18.30
CA GLU A 172 -1.52 15.89 -19.07
C GLU A 172 -0.41 16.88 -19.41
N LYS A 173 0.80 16.65 -18.89
CA LYS A 173 2.00 17.44 -19.21
C LYS A 173 3.10 16.52 -19.72
N ASN A 174 3.61 16.82 -20.91
CA ASN A 174 4.66 16.04 -21.57
C ASN A 174 4.33 14.53 -21.68
N GLY A 175 3.06 14.20 -21.98
CA GLY A 175 2.59 12.82 -22.10
C GLY A 175 2.47 12.06 -20.77
N VAL A 176 2.59 12.74 -19.62
CA VAL A 176 2.41 12.16 -18.29
C VAL A 176 1.20 12.81 -17.63
N LYS A 177 0.25 11.98 -17.19
CA LYS A 177 -0.91 12.40 -16.40
C LYS A 177 -0.48 12.71 -14.97
N ARG A 178 -0.79 13.91 -14.50
CA ARG A 178 -0.43 14.40 -13.16
C ARG A 178 -1.60 15.11 -12.51
N CYS A 179 -1.61 15.11 -11.18
CA CYS A 179 -2.56 15.85 -10.38
C CYS A 179 -1.99 17.22 -10.05
N GLU A 180 -2.63 18.29 -10.52
CA GLU A 180 -2.25 19.67 -10.19
C GLU A 180 -3.32 20.32 -9.31
N PRO A 181 -2.91 21.14 -8.32
CA PRO A 181 -3.85 21.87 -7.47
C PRO A 181 -4.77 22.73 -8.33
N CYS A 182 -6.04 22.74 -7.97
CA CYS A 182 -7.01 23.61 -8.63
C CYS A 182 -6.71 25.08 -8.29
N GLY A 183 -6.84 25.99 -9.26
CA GLY A 183 -6.68 27.44 -9.04
C GLY A 183 -7.84 28.10 -8.28
N GLY A 184 -8.54 27.34 -7.42
CA GLY A 184 -9.82 27.67 -6.82
C GLY A 184 -10.63 26.39 -6.56
N PHE A 185 -11.94 26.42 -6.83
CA PHE A 185 -12.75 25.20 -6.80
C PHE A 185 -12.35 24.25 -7.94
N CYS A 186 -12.21 22.96 -7.63
CA CYS A 186 -11.92 21.97 -8.66
C CYS A 186 -13.09 21.78 -9.62
N PRO A 187 -12.80 21.51 -10.91
CA PRO A 187 -13.83 21.23 -11.89
C PRO A 187 -14.74 20.07 -11.47
N LYS A 188 -15.95 20.39 -11.00
CA LYS A 188 -17.00 19.41 -10.71
C LYS A 188 -18.08 19.55 -11.77
N ALA A 189 -18.19 18.53 -12.62
CA ALA A 189 -19.25 18.40 -13.60
C ALA A 189 -20.50 17.86 -12.91
N CYS A 190 -21.62 18.57 -13.04
CA CYS A 190 -22.90 18.20 -12.44
C CYS A 190 -23.96 18.10 -13.52
N GLU A 191 -24.85 17.12 -13.40
CA GLU A 191 -25.96 16.95 -14.34
C GLU A 191 -26.91 18.16 -14.24
N GLY A 192 -27.23 18.76 -15.39
CA GLY A 192 -28.20 19.85 -15.50
C GLY A 192 -29.65 19.36 -15.53
N THR A 193 -30.55 20.25 -15.94
CA THR A 193 -31.96 19.96 -16.23
C THR A 193 -32.15 19.52 -17.68
N GLY A 194 -33.34 18.97 -17.99
CA GLY A 194 -33.73 18.51 -19.33
C GLY A 194 -33.88 16.99 -19.45
N SER A 195 -33.49 16.23 -18.43
CA SER A 195 -33.86 14.82 -18.28
C SER A 195 -35.34 14.71 -17.85
N PRO A 196 -36.07 13.63 -18.19
CA PRO A 196 -37.49 13.47 -17.82
C PRO A 196 -37.77 13.60 -16.32
N ASN A 197 -36.78 13.24 -15.49
CA ASN A 197 -36.88 13.30 -14.03
C ASN A 197 -36.40 14.65 -13.45
N ARG A 198 -35.88 15.56 -14.28
CA ARG A 198 -35.23 16.83 -13.90
C ARG A 198 -35.60 17.95 -14.88
N GLU A 199 -36.88 18.27 -14.97
CA GLU A 199 -37.37 19.35 -15.84
C GLU A 199 -36.99 20.76 -15.35
N THR A 200 -36.82 20.94 -14.05
CA THR A 200 -36.46 22.24 -13.45
C THR A 200 -35.64 22.07 -12.17
N VAL A 201 -34.88 23.11 -11.81
CA VAL A 201 -34.22 23.19 -10.51
C VAL A 201 -35.26 23.47 -9.42
N ASP A 202 -35.31 22.61 -8.40
CA ASP A 202 -36.28 22.67 -7.30
C ASP A 202 -35.63 22.29 -5.95
N ALA A 203 -36.41 22.36 -4.87
CA ALA A 203 -35.94 22.08 -3.52
C ALA A 203 -35.40 20.65 -3.32
N SER A 204 -35.76 19.69 -4.18
CA SER A 204 -35.30 18.30 -4.08
C SER A 204 -33.93 18.08 -4.73
N ASN A 205 -33.55 18.93 -5.70
CA ASN A 205 -32.34 18.73 -6.50
C ASN A 205 -31.29 19.83 -6.34
N ILE A 206 -31.63 20.99 -5.74
CA ILE A 206 -30.73 22.14 -5.61
C ILE A 206 -29.40 21.81 -4.91
N ASP A 207 -29.43 20.95 -3.90
CA ASP A 207 -28.23 20.56 -3.13
C ASP A 207 -27.23 19.76 -3.97
N SER A 208 -27.68 19.12 -5.06
CA SER A 208 -26.78 18.42 -5.98
C SER A 208 -25.85 19.37 -6.74
N PHE A 209 -26.20 20.67 -6.80
CA PHE A 209 -25.40 21.71 -7.44
C PHE A 209 -24.32 22.33 -6.52
N ILE A 210 -24.22 21.91 -5.26
CA ILE A 210 -23.20 22.42 -4.33
C ILE A 210 -21.80 22.12 -4.89
N ASN A 211 -20.97 23.17 -4.96
CA ASN A 211 -19.60 23.18 -5.50
C ASN A 211 -19.49 22.76 -6.98
N CYS A 212 -20.58 22.82 -7.75
CA CYS A 212 -20.53 22.58 -9.19
C CYS A 212 -19.91 23.77 -9.92
N THR A 213 -18.93 23.49 -10.77
CA THR A 213 -18.25 24.50 -11.59
C THR A 213 -18.57 24.35 -13.07
N MET A 214 -19.03 23.16 -13.49
CA MET A 214 -19.50 22.89 -14.84
C MET A 214 -20.84 22.17 -14.78
N ILE A 215 -21.80 22.61 -15.59
CA ILE A 215 -23.10 21.94 -15.73
C ILE A 215 -23.12 21.18 -17.06
N GLN A 216 -23.46 19.90 -17.00
CA GLN A 216 -23.68 19.05 -18.17
C GLN A 216 -25.15 19.16 -18.58
N GLY A 217 -25.44 19.98 -19.59
CA GLY A 217 -26.80 20.23 -20.07
C GLY A 217 -27.25 21.65 -19.77
N SER A 218 -28.54 21.82 -19.46
CA SER A 218 -29.18 23.12 -19.22
C SER A 218 -29.41 23.39 -17.73
N LEU A 219 -29.82 24.60 -17.39
CA LEU A 219 -30.42 24.93 -16.09
C LEU A 219 -31.74 25.64 -16.36
N ASP A 220 -32.84 24.98 -16.02
CA ASP A 220 -34.20 25.45 -16.24
C ASP A 220 -34.83 25.86 -14.90
N PHE A 221 -35.25 27.12 -14.81
CA PHE A 221 -35.92 27.68 -13.63
C PHE A 221 -37.38 27.98 -13.97
N LEU A 222 -38.26 27.01 -13.70
CA LEU A 222 -39.68 27.09 -13.97
C LEU A 222 -40.46 27.47 -12.71
N VAL A 223 -41.68 27.97 -12.90
CA VAL A 223 -42.56 28.39 -11.80
C VAL A 223 -42.88 27.23 -10.86
N THR A 224 -42.99 26.01 -11.39
CA THR A 224 -43.23 24.78 -10.62
C THR A 224 -42.07 24.45 -9.68
N GLY A 225 -40.82 24.68 -10.09
CA GLY A 225 -39.65 24.47 -9.23
C GLY A 225 -39.54 25.50 -8.10
N ILE A 226 -39.92 26.75 -8.36
CA ILE A 226 -39.84 27.85 -7.38
C ILE A 226 -41.01 27.82 -6.39
N LYS A 227 -42.23 27.56 -6.86
CA LYS A 227 -43.44 27.54 -6.02
C LYS A 227 -43.74 26.17 -5.41
N GLY A 228 -43.05 25.12 -5.88
CA GLY A 228 -43.36 23.74 -5.56
C GLY A 228 -44.46 23.19 -6.45
N ASP A 229 -44.34 21.91 -6.81
CA ASP A 229 -45.36 21.15 -7.51
C ASP A 229 -46.05 20.21 -6.53
N SER A 230 -47.36 20.40 -6.32
CA SER A 230 -48.16 19.59 -5.40
C SER A 230 -48.51 18.19 -5.94
N TYR A 231 -48.22 17.92 -7.22
CA TYR A 231 -48.49 16.63 -7.87
C TYR A 231 -47.27 15.70 -7.91
N LYS A 232 -46.11 16.19 -7.43
CA LYS A 232 -44.90 15.41 -7.17
C LYS A 232 -44.75 15.03 -5.69
#